data_AF-A0A7Y0DCG9-F1
#
_entry.id   AF-A0A7Y0DCG9-F1
#
_cell.length_a   1.000
_cell.length_b   1.000
_cell.length_c   1.000
_cell.angle_alpha   90.00
_cell.angle_beta   90.00
_cell.angle_gamma   90.00
#
_symmetry.space_group_name_H-M   'P 1'
#
loop_
_entity.id
_entity.type
_entity.pdbx_description
1 polymer ?
#
loop_
_entity_poly.entity_id
_entity_poly.type
_entity_poly.pdbx_seq_one_letter_code
_entity_poly.pdbx_strand_id
1 'polypeptide(L)' 'MAILLDDISYGASPGDGFHATPYAYVSSSEHDDSDFWNAPFGAIRDHEQMRSVDDLVSFWSAARALLTSHH' A
#
# COMPACT_ATOMS: atom_id res chain seq x y z
N MET A 1 -10.52 -1.17 -6.03
CA MET A 1 -11.12 -2.19 -5.13
C MET A 1 -10.20 -2.34 -3.94
N ALA A 2 -10.74 -2.47 -2.73
CA ALA A 2 -9.94 -2.55 -1.51
C ALA A 2 -10.58 -3.49 -0.49
N ILE A 3 -9.75 -4.02 0.41
CA ILE A 3 -10.13 -4.82 1.56
C ILE A 3 -9.67 -4.06 2.80
N LEU A 4 -10.57 -3.91 3.77
CA LEU A 4 -10.25 -3.36 5.08
C LEU A 4 -9.94 -4.51 6.05
N LEU A 5 -8.79 -4.47 6.70
CA LEU A 5 -8.36 -5.43 7.70
C LEU A 5 -7.72 -4.66 8.86
N ASP A 6 -8.28 -4.76 10.06
CA ASP A 6 -7.76 -4.09 11.26
C ASP A 6 -7.49 -2.59 11.06
N ASP A 7 -8.49 -1.87 10.50
CA ASP A 7 -8.42 -0.43 10.13
C ASP A 7 -7.45 -0.09 8.99
N ILE A 8 -6.73 -1.08 8.46
CA ILE A 8 -5.79 -0.91 7.34
C ILE A 8 -6.48 -1.27 6.03
N SER A 9 -6.47 -0.35 5.05
CA SER A 9 -7.04 -0.64 3.73
C SER A 9 -5.97 -1.07 2.75
N TYR A 10 -6.12 -2.26 2.18
CA TYR A 10 -5.27 -2.81 1.14
C TYR A 10 -6.05 -2.80 -0.17
N GLY A 11 -5.60 -2.04 -1.16
CA GLY A 11 -6.37 -1.89 -2.39
C GLY A 11 -5.57 -1.45 -3.59
N ALA A 12 -6.25 -1.41 -4.73
CA ALA A 12 -5.73 -0.83 -5.96
C ALA A 12 -6.72 0.18 -6.53
N SER A 13 -6.17 1.27 -7.05
CA SER A 13 -6.85 2.38 -7.70
C SER A 13 -6.45 2.43 -9.18
N PRO A 14 -7.38 2.70 -10.12
CA PRO A 14 -7.03 2.96 -11.51
C PRO A 14 -6.31 4.30 -11.72
N GLY A 15 -6.19 5.10 -10.67
CA GLY A 15 -5.66 6.45 -10.68
C GLY A 15 -6.70 7.45 -10.16
N ASP A 16 -6.24 8.48 -9.47
CA ASP A 16 -7.06 9.56 -8.91
C ASP A 16 -6.29 10.90 -8.87
N GLY A 17 -6.83 11.88 -8.13
CA GLY A 17 -6.22 13.20 -8.00
C GLY A 17 -4.89 13.22 -7.22
N PHE A 18 -4.56 12.14 -6.49
CA PHE A 18 -3.28 11.99 -5.80
C PHE A 18 -2.25 11.31 -6.72
N HIS A 19 -2.63 10.23 -7.40
CA HIS A 19 -1.74 9.53 -8.33
C HIS A 19 -2.49 9.16 -9.60
N ALA A 20 -2.11 9.77 -10.74
CA ALA A 20 -2.91 9.74 -11.96
C ALA A 20 -2.90 8.37 -12.68
N THR A 21 -1.86 7.56 -12.50
CA THR A 21 -1.73 6.23 -13.10
C THR A 21 -2.29 5.16 -12.16
N PRO A 22 -2.56 3.93 -12.64
CA PRO A 22 -2.98 2.86 -11.75
C PRO A 22 -1.91 2.53 -10.71
N TYR A 23 -2.34 2.29 -9.47
CA TYR A 23 -1.45 2.00 -8.35
C TYR A 23 -2.13 1.14 -7.29
N ALA A 24 -1.33 0.44 -6.50
CA ALA A 24 -1.78 -0.26 -5.31
C ALA A 24 -1.39 0.56 -4.09
N TYR A 25 -2.16 0.40 -3.02
CA TYR A 25 -1.96 1.13 -1.80
C TYR A 25 -2.20 0.27 -0.57
N VAL A 26 -1.60 0.74 0.52
CA VAL A 26 -1.91 0.36 1.90
C VAL A 26 -2.13 1.64 2.67
N SER A 27 -3.31 1.82 3.26
CA SER A 27 -3.57 2.94 4.16
C SER A 27 -3.45 2.50 5.61
N SER A 28 -2.59 3.15 6.38
CA SER A 28 -2.46 2.92 7.82
C SER A 28 -2.30 4.27 8.50
N SER A 29 -2.82 4.43 9.72
CA SER A 29 -2.46 5.57 10.58
C SER A 29 -1.23 5.28 11.45
N GLU A 30 -0.86 4.01 11.56
CA GLU A 30 0.23 3.50 12.41
C GLU A 30 1.44 3.16 11.53
N HIS A 31 1.95 4.15 10.82
CA HIS A 31 3.16 4.01 10.00
C HIS A 31 4.31 4.85 10.53
N ASP A 32 5.52 4.29 10.44
CA ASP A 32 6.78 4.92 10.78
C ASP A 32 7.33 5.79 9.62
N ASP A 33 8.36 6.60 9.86
CA ASP A 33 9.03 7.45 8.85
C ASP A 33 9.96 6.64 7.90
N SER A 34 9.65 5.37 7.66
CA SER A 34 10.40 4.50 6.75
C SER A 34 10.15 4.87 5.28
N ASP A 35 11.15 4.66 4.42
CA ASP A 35 11.05 4.84 2.96
C ASP A 35 9.91 4.02 2.33
N PHE A 36 9.39 3.01 3.03
CA PHE A 36 8.24 2.23 2.58
C PHE A 36 6.94 3.05 2.56
N TRP A 37 6.74 3.94 3.54
CA TRP A 37 5.53 4.75 3.72
C TRP A 37 5.65 6.07 2.95
N ASN A 38 5.55 5.96 1.64
CA ASN A 38 5.82 7.04 0.69
C ASN A 38 4.61 7.97 0.41
N ALA A 39 3.49 7.81 1.11
CA ALA A 39 2.28 8.60 0.93
C ALA A 39 1.77 9.12 2.28
N PRO A 40 1.08 10.28 2.33
CA PRO A 40 0.60 10.88 3.58
C PRO A 40 -0.47 10.05 4.30
N PHE A 41 -1.04 9.06 3.62
CA PHE A 41 -2.02 8.12 4.17
C PHE A 41 -1.47 6.69 4.31
N GLY A 42 -0.19 6.46 4.00
CA GLY A 42 0.43 5.14 4.01
C GLY A 42 1.43 4.93 2.88
N ALA A 43 1.25 3.88 2.10
CA ALA A 43 2.19 3.48 1.06
C ALA A 43 1.46 3.24 -0.27
N ILE A 44 2.09 3.64 -1.37
CA ILE A 44 1.65 3.38 -2.73
C ILE A 44 2.74 2.71 -3.58
N ARG A 45 2.32 1.86 -4.52
CA ARG A 45 3.16 1.28 -5.56
C ARG A 45 2.52 1.49 -6.93
N ASP A 46 3.28 2.07 -7.84
CA ASP A 46 2.82 2.34 -9.20
C ASP A 46 2.72 1.05 -10.03
N HIS A 47 1.79 1.00 -10.98
CA HIS A 47 1.62 -0.14 -11.89
C HIS A 47 2.88 -0.57 -12.64
N GLU A 48 3.81 0.35 -12.96
CA GLU A 48 5.08 0.01 -13.62
C GLU A 48 5.95 -0.91 -12.76
N GLN A 49 5.78 -0.82 -11.43
CA GLN A 49 6.45 -1.62 -10.41
C GLN A 49 5.66 -2.89 -10.04
N MET A 50 4.44 -3.05 -10.56
CA MET A 50 3.54 -4.17 -10.27
C MET A 50 3.15 -4.85 -11.57
N ARG A 51 4.07 -5.67 -12.09
CA ARG A 51 3.89 -6.36 -13.37
C ARG A 51 3.17 -7.69 -13.22
N SER A 52 3.02 -8.17 -11.99
CA SER A 52 2.38 -9.44 -11.65
C SER A 52 1.53 -9.32 -10.39
N VAL A 53 0.65 -10.31 -10.21
CA VAL A 53 -0.11 -10.47 -8.96
C VAL A 53 0.85 -10.76 -7.79
N ASP A 54 1.96 -11.46 -8.03
CA ASP A 54 2.97 -11.74 -7.01
C ASP A 54 3.64 -10.46 -6.49
N ASP A 55 3.90 -9.47 -7.34
CA ASP A 55 4.44 -8.16 -6.93
C ASP A 55 3.46 -7.43 -5.99
N LEU A 56 2.17 -7.51 -6.31
CA LEU A 56 1.10 -6.91 -5.51
C LEU A 56 0.97 -7.59 -4.14
N VAL A 57 0.93 -8.92 -4.12
CA VAL A 57 0.88 -9.71 -2.88
C VAL A 57 2.12 -9.47 -2.04
N SER A 58 3.31 -9.37 -2.66
CA SER A 58 4.56 -9.09 -1.97
C SER A 58 4.55 -7.71 -1.32
N PHE A 59 4.06 -6.68 -2.02
CA PHE A 59 3.92 -5.33 -1.47
C PHE A 59 2.99 -5.29 -0.24
N TRP A 60 1.79 -5.88 -0.34
CA TRP A 60 0.85 -5.91 0.79
C TRP A 60 1.34 -6.75 1.96
N SER A 61 2.02 -7.87 1.67
CA SER A 61 2.61 -8.72 2.72
C SER A 61 3.75 -8.01 3.45
N ALA A 62 4.58 -7.27 2.73
CA ALA A 62 5.64 -6.44 3.33
C ALA A 62 5.04 -5.34 4.23
N ALA A 63 4.02 -4.63 3.75
CA ALA A 63 3.32 -3.62 4.55
C ALA A 63 2.75 -4.23 5.85
N ARG A 64 2.08 -5.38 5.75
CA ARG A 64 1.53 -6.07 6.92
C ARG A 64 2.61 -6.51 7.91
N ALA A 65 3.75 -7.00 7.43
CA ALA A 65 4.86 -7.40 8.29
C ALA A 65 5.44 -6.21 9.06
N LEU A 66 5.57 -5.05 8.41
CA LEU A 66 6.01 -3.81 9.06
C LEU A 66 5.02 -3.40 10.16
N LEU A 67 3.73 -3.34 9.85
CA LEU A 67 2.69 -2.97 10.83
C LEU A 67 2.62 -3.93 12.03
N THR A 68 2.81 -5.23 11.80
CA THR A 68 2.83 -6.23 12.88
C THR A 68 4.11 -6.16 13.72
N SER A 69 5.21 -5.69 13.16
CA SER A 69 6.49 -5.56 13.89
C SER A 69 6.51 -4.37 14.85
N HIS A 70 5.60 -3.42 14.69
CA HIS A 70 5.45 -2.24 15.54
C HIS A 70 4.44 -2.42 16.69
N HIS A 71 3.91 -3.64 16.89
CA HIS A 71 2.93 -3.98 17.92
C HIS A 71 3.50 -4.91 19.01
#